data_AF-A0A924HB05-F1
#
_entry.id   AF-A0A924HB05-F1
#
_cell.length_a   1.000
_cell.length_b   1.000
_cell.length_c   1.000
_cell.angle_alpha   90.00
_cell.angle_beta   90.00
_cell.angle_gamma   90.00
#
_symmetry.space_group_name_H-M   'P 1'
#
loop_
_entity.id
_entity.type
_entity.pdbx_description
1 polymer ?
#
loop_
_entity_poly.entity_id
_entity_poly.type
_entity_poly.pdbx_seq_one_letter_code
_entity_poly.pdbx_strand_id
1 'polypeptide(L)'
;GGQMIVQALQLAGSGGLRPLRQPEDGVTYAHKIDKAEAAVDWTQPVVVIDRHIRAMTPFPGATAQLGPDTLKLWHSEIDSCSRPPDVLEGQILSVDSAGVRVACGDGVLALTELQRAGGKRLGAADFLRGFALAPGMVFEK
;
A
#
# COMPACT_ATOMS: atom_id res chain seq x y z
N GLY A 1 11.10 -5.46 -20.27
CA GLY A 1 12.12 -4.42 -20.54
C GLY A 1 13.25 -4.95 -21.41
N GLY A 2 14.23 -5.65 -20.83
CA GLY A 2 15.50 -6.00 -21.51
C GLY A 2 15.39 -6.77 -22.82
N GLN A 3 14.54 -7.80 -22.90
CA GLN A 3 14.36 -8.56 -24.15
C GLN A 3 13.73 -7.71 -25.27
N MET A 4 12.74 -6.89 -24.92
CA MET A 4 12.00 -6.05 -25.87
C MET A 4 12.90 -5.01 -26.54
N ILE A 5 13.82 -4.38 -25.80
CA ILE A 5 14.72 -3.37 -26.39
C ILE A 5 15.72 -3.99 -27.36
N VAL A 6 16.24 -5.18 -27.08
CA VAL A 6 17.15 -5.90 -28.00
C VAL A 6 16.43 -6.21 -29.31
N GLN A 7 15.21 -6.74 -29.24
CA GLN A 7 14.39 -7.03 -30.41
C GLN A 7 14.07 -5.74 -31.20
N ALA A 8 13.72 -4.66 -30.52
CA ALA A 8 13.42 -3.38 -31.16
C ALA A 8 14.63 -2.82 -31.91
N LEU A 9 15.85 -2.91 -31.34
CA LEU A 9 17.08 -2.46 -31.98
C LEU A 9 17.44 -3.31 -33.21
N GLN A 10 17.22 -4.63 -33.16
CA GLN A 10 17.42 -5.51 -34.32
C GLN A 10 16.47 -5.17 -35.46
N LEU A 11 15.19 -4.94 -35.14
CA LEU A 11 14.19 -4.48 -36.12
C LEU A 11 14.54 -3.09 -36.66
N ALA A 12 15.12 -2.20 -35.84
CA ALA A 12 15.57 -0.89 -36.30
C ALA A 12 16.68 -1.04 -37.35
N GLY A 13 17.67 -1.90 -37.07
CA GLY A 13 18.81 -2.13 -37.97
C GLY A 13 18.44 -2.84 -39.28
N SER A 14 17.38 -3.63 -39.29
CA SER A 14 16.87 -4.31 -40.49
C SER A 14 15.76 -3.55 -41.22
N GLY A 15 15.34 -2.38 -40.71
CA GLY A 15 14.22 -1.60 -41.26
C GLY A 15 12.84 -2.22 -41.00
N GLY A 16 12.74 -3.19 -40.09
CA GLY A 16 11.49 -3.88 -39.72
C GLY A 16 10.63 -3.17 -38.68
N LEU A 17 11.05 -2.02 -38.13
CA LEU A 17 10.24 -1.26 -37.20
C LEU A 17 9.00 -0.66 -37.88
N ARG A 18 7.84 -0.84 -37.24
CA ARG A 18 6.56 -0.26 -37.65
C ARG A 18 6.06 0.70 -36.57
N PRO A 19 6.37 2.01 -36.65
CA PRO A 19 5.89 2.98 -35.68
C PRO A 19 4.37 3.12 -35.78
N LEU A 20 3.70 3.13 -34.63
CA LEU A 20 2.27 3.38 -34.52
C LEU A 20 2.05 4.66 -33.72
N ARG A 21 1.20 5.57 -34.23
CA ARG A 21 0.81 6.78 -33.50
C ARG A 21 0.01 6.38 -32.25
N GLN A 22 0.34 6.98 -31.11
CA GLN A 22 -0.44 6.79 -29.88
C GLN A 22 -1.85 7.41 -30.07
N PRO A 23 -2.91 6.77 -29.57
CA PRO A 23 -4.25 7.37 -29.55
C PRO A 23 -4.26 8.70 -28.78
N GLU A 24 -5.16 9.61 -29.15
CA GLU A 24 -5.41 10.85 -28.38
C GLU A 24 -6.30 10.55 -27.16
N ASP A 25 -7.23 9.62 -27.29
CA ASP A 25 -8.13 9.20 -26.23
C ASP A 25 -7.47 8.19 -25.27
N GLY A 26 -7.72 8.36 -23.97
CA GLY A 26 -7.25 7.46 -22.92
C GLY A 26 -5.80 7.71 -22.44
N VAL A 27 -5.17 8.79 -22.89
CA VAL A 27 -3.84 9.20 -22.41
C VAL A 27 -3.95 9.74 -20.98
N THR A 28 -3.18 9.16 -20.06
CA THR A 28 -3.08 9.62 -18.66
C THR A 28 -1.62 9.86 -18.29
N TYR A 29 -1.37 10.88 -17.47
CA TYR A 29 -0.02 11.15 -16.97
C TYR A 29 0.20 10.45 -15.63
N ALA A 30 1.23 9.59 -15.55
CA ALA A 30 1.68 9.03 -14.30
C ALA A 30 2.60 10.04 -13.60
N HIS A 31 2.06 10.76 -12.62
CA HIS A 31 2.82 11.72 -11.84
C HIS A 31 3.94 11.04 -11.04
N LYS A 32 5.01 11.79 -10.78
CA LYS A 32 6.06 11.34 -9.86
C LYS A 32 5.45 11.25 -8.46
N ILE A 33 5.69 10.13 -7.79
CA ILE A 33 5.28 9.91 -6.41
C ILE A 33 5.97 10.94 -5.49
N ASP A 34 5.17 11.74 -4.78
CA ASP A 34 5.62 12.55 -3.65
C ASP A 34 5.65 11.73 -2.35
N LYS A 35 6.46 12.14 -1.36
CA LYS A 35 6.43 11.54 -0.02
C LYS A 35 5.12 11.81 0.70
N ALA A 36 4.47 12.95 0.46
CA ALA A 36 3.18 13.26 1.06
C ALA A 36 2.09 12.26 0.65
N GLU A 37 2.21 11.69 -0.56
CA GLU A 37 1.31 10.65 -1.06
C GLU A 37 1.48 9.32 -0.34
N ALA A 38 2.53 9.13 0.48
CA ALA A 38 2.71 7.88 1.21
C ALA A 38 1.67 7.66 2.32
N ALA A 39 1.04 8.74 2.81
CA ALA A 39 0.07 8.67 3.89
C ALA A 39 -1.19 7.90 3.45
N VAL A 40 -1.57 6.90 4.25
CA VAL A 40 -2.78 6.12 4.00
C VAL A 40 -4.00 6.92 4.45
N ASP A 41 -4.88 7.23 3.50
CA ASP A 41 -6.22 7.70 3.78
C ASP A 41 -7.15 6.51 4.08
N TRP A 42 -7.47 6.31 5.35
CA TRP A 42 -8.31 5.21 5.83
C TRP A 42 -9.79 5.33 5.43
N THR A 43 -10.21 6.49 4.92
CA THR A 43 -11.58 6.69 4.42
C THR A 43 -11.80 6.06 3.06
N GLN A 44 -10.72 5.67 2.37
CA GLN A 44 -10.80 5.01 1.08
C GLN A 44 -11.33 3.57 1.19
N PRO A 45 -11.88 3.03 0.08
CA PRO A 45 -12.20 1.61 -0.01
C PRO A 45 -11.00 0.72 0.29
N VAL A 46 -11.23 -0.44 0.91
CA VAL A 46 -10.17 -1.38 1.33
C VAL A 46 -9.26 -1.80 0.17
N VAL A 47 -9.84 -1.98 -1.02
CA VAL A 47 -9.11 -2.34 -2.24
C VAL A 47 -8.18 -1.21 -2.71
N VAL A 48 -8.59 0.05 -2.51
CA VAL A 48 -7.77 1.22 -2.87
C VAL A 48 -6.59 1.33 -1.93
N ILE A 49 -6.80 1.12 -0.62
CA ILE A 49 -5.74 1.15 0.38
C ILE A 49 -4.73 0.01 0.17
N ASP A 50 -5.20 -1.22 -0.09
CA ASP A 50 -4.32 -2.34 -0.41
C ASP A 50 -3.44 -2.07 -1.64
N ARG A 51 -4.04 -1.54 -2.72
CA ARG A 51 -3.30 -1.11 -3.91
C ARG A 51 -2.29 -0.02 -3.60
N HIS A 52 -2.67 0.92 -2.74
CA HIS A 52 -1.82 2.02 -2.32
C HIS A 52 -0.57 1.52 -1.58
N ILE A 53 -0.74 0.63 -0.59
CA ILE A 53 0.38 0.01 0.14
C ILE A 53 1.36 -0.69 -0.82
N ARG A 54 0.83 -1.44 -1.79
CA ARG A 54 1.64 -2.10 -2.82
C ARG A 54 2.34 -1.10 -3.75
N ALA A 55 1.64 -0.05 -4.19
CA ALA A 55 2.20 0.97 -5.08
C ALA A 55 3.33 1.78 -4.43
N MET A 56 3.25 1.98 -3.11
CA MET A 56 4.31 2.67 -2.34
C MET A 56 5.45 1.74 -1.93
N THR A 57 5.41 0.44 -2.27
CA THR A 57 6.44 -0.54 -1.91
C THR A 57 7.35 -0.83 -3.11
N PRO A 58 8.69 -0.80 -2.98
CA PRO A 58 9.49 -0.65 -1.75
C PRO A 58 9.81 0.80 -1.33
N PHE A 59 9.42 1.79 -2.13
CA PHE A 59 9.65 3.21 -1.87
C PHE A 59 8.44 4.03 -2.34
N PRO A 60 7.98 5.03 -1.56
CA PRO A 60 8.51 5.51 -0.27
C PRO A 60 8.21 4.63 0.96
N GLY A 61 7.32 3.65 0.79
CA GLY A 61 6.63 2.88 1.83
C GLY A 61 5.41 3.66 2.31
N ALA A 62 4.23 3.03 2.28
CA ALA A 62 3.01 3.64 2.79
C ALA A 62 3.14 3.91 4.29
N THR A 63 2.55 4.99 4.79
CA THR A 63 2.67 5.45 6.18
C THR A 63 1.32 5.63 6.83
N ALA A 64 1.21 5.28 8.10
CA ALA A 64 0.05 5.56 8.94
C ALA A 64 0.52 6.14 10.28
N GLN A 65 -0.15 7.20 10.73
CA GLN A 65 0.16 7.87 11.98
C GLN A 65 -0.71 7.31 13.11
N LEU A 66 -0.10 7.00 14.25
CA LEU A 66 -0.79 6.49 15.44
C LEU A 66 -0.31 7.25 16.68
N GLY A 67 -1.05 8.29 17.07
CA GLY A 67 -0.61 9.19 18.13
C GLY A 67 0.74 9.83 17.78
N PRO A 68 1.80 9.65 18.58
CA PRO A 68 3.13 10.21 18.26
C PRO A 68 3.93 9.36 17.25
N ASP A 69 3.54 8.12 16.97
CA ASP A 69 4.32 7.18 16.17
C ASP A 69 3.87 7.14 14.71
N THR A 70 4.81 7.29 13.77
CA THR A 70 4.59 6.99 12.34
C THR A 70 5.04 5.57 12.04
N LEU A 71 4.12 4.74 11.53
CA LEU A 71 4.41 3.39 11.08
C LEU A 71 4.47 3.34 9.55
N LYS A 72 5.37 2.51 9.01
CA LYS A 72 5.34 2.10 7.60
C LYS A 72 4.63 0.78 7.44
N LEU A 73 3.80 0.70 6.42
CA LEU A 73 3.01 -0.46 6.04
C LEU A 73 3.60 -1.04 4.76
N TRP A 74 4.06 -2.29 4.82
CA TRP A 74 4.77 -2.93 3.71
C TRP A 74 3.93 -4.02 3.05
N HIS A 75 3.11 -4.70 3.84
CA HIS A 75 2.22 -5.74 3.35
C HIS A 75 0.89 -5.71 4.07
N SER A 76 -0.16 -5.98 3.29
CA SER A 76 -1.54 -6.04 3.72
C SER A 76 -2.29 -7.13 2.98
N GLU A 77 -3.36 -7.61 3.59
CA GLU A 77 -4.34 -8.48 2.97
C GLU A 77 -5.74 -7.93 3.23
N ILE A 78 -6.63 -8.04 2.24
CA ILE A 78 -8.03 -7.67 2.41
C ILE A 78 -8.69 -8.79 3.22
N ASP A 79 -9.22 -8.44 4.39
CA ASP A 79 -9.90 -9.41 5.25
C ASP A 79 -11.29 -9.72 4.66
N SER A 80 -11.71 -10.98 4.76
CA SER A 80 -13.04 -11.42 4.33
C SER A 80 -14.17 -10.90 5.23
N CYS A 81 -13.84 -10.41 6.43
CA CYS A 81 -14.80 -9.83 7.34
C CYS A 81 -15.33 -8.49 6.81
N SER A 82 -16.63 -8.27 6.97
CA SER A 82 -17.20 -6.95 6.72
C SER A 82 -16.80 -5.96 7.81
N ARG A 83 -16.74 -4.68 7.44
CA ARG A 83 -16.58 -3.60 8.42
C ARG A 83 -17.82 -3.53 9.33
N PRO A 84 -17.66 -3.56 10.66
CA PRO A 84 -18.77 -3.29 11.59
C PRO A 84 -19.33 -1.87 11.40
N PRO A 85 -20.63 -1.64 11.63
CA PRO A 85 -21.24 -0.32 11.39
C PRO A 85 -20.75 0.78 12.36
N ASP A 86 -20.39 0.42 13.59
CA ASP A 86 -20.11 1.37 14.68
C ASP A 86 -18.60 1.54 14.96
N VAL A 87 -17.76 1.47 13.94
CA VAL A 87 -16.29 1.66 14.07
C VAL A 87 -15.81 2.81 13.21
N LEU A 88 -14.77 3.50 13.67
CA LEU A 88 -14.15 4.59 12.94
C LEU A 88 -13.23 4.07 11.84
N GLU A 89 -13.10 4.81 10.75
CA GLU A 89 -12.04 4.55 9.76
C GLU A 89 -10.67 4.69 10.42
N GLY A 90 -9.76 3.75 10.15
CA GLY A 90 -8.45 3.67 10.80
C GLY A 90 -8.49 3.00 12.18
N GLN A 91 -9.66 2.60 12.69
CA GLN A 91 -9.76 1.90 13.99
C GLN A 91 -9.22 0.47 13.89
N ILE A 92 -8.34 0.12 14.82
CA ILE A 92 -7.86 -1.25 15.01
C ILE A 92 -8.99 -2.07 15.64
N LEU A 93 -9.40 -3.12 14.94
CA LEU A 93 -10.49 -4.01 15.35
C LEU A 93 -9.97 -5.21 16.14
N SER A 94 -8.86 -5.79 15.70
CA SER A 94 -8.24 -6.93 16.35
C SER A 94 -6.73 -6.98 16.05
N VAL A 95 -6.00 -7.61 16.95
CA VAL A 95 -4.55 -7.76 16.88
C VAL A 95 -4.20 -9.19 17.26
N ASP A 96 -3.55 -9.91 16.36
CA ASP A 96 -3.01 -11.24 16.63
C ASP A 96 -1.73 -11.49 15.83
N SER A 97 -1.16 -12.70 15.93
CA SER A 97 0.08 -13.05 15.24
C SER A 97 -0.01 -13.03 13.72
N ALA A 98 -1.21 -13.17 13.15
CA ALA A 98 -1.44 -13.12 11.71
C ALA A 98 -1.52 -11.68 11.19
N GLY A 99 -1.91 -10.70 12.03
CA GLY A 99 -1.99 -9.31 11.58
C GLY A 99 -2.75 -8.35 12.50
N VAL A 100 -2.70 -7.08 12.13
CA VAL A 100 -3.48 -5.99 12.73
C VAL A 100 -4.65 -5.67 11.80
N ARG A 101 -5.89 -5.93 12.24
CA ARG A 101 -7.08 -5.67 11.43
C ARG A 101 -7.53 -4.24 11.66
N VAL A 102 -7.66 -3.47 10.60
CA VAL A 102 -8.02 -2.05 10.63
C VAL A 102 -9.25 -1.82 9.77
N ALA A 103 -10.21 -1.06 10.29
CA ALA A 103 -11.39 -0.65 9.53
C ALA A 103 -11.02 0.39 8.47
N CYS A 104 -11.49 0.17 7.24
CA CYS A 104 -11.36 1.09 6.10
C CYS A 104 -12.70 1.72 5.75
N GLY A 105 -12.80 2.45 4.63
CA GLY A 105 -14.07 3.02 4.17
C GLY A 105 -15.20 1.99 4.03
N ASP A 106 -14.93 0.84 3.40
CA ASP A 106 -15.95 -0.17 3.05
C ASP A 106 -15.57 -1.63 3.43
N GLY A 107 -14.52 -1.83 4.22
CA GLY A 107 -14.04 -3.16 4.56
C GLY A 107 -12.99 -3.17 5.66
N VAL A 108 -12.31 -4.29 5.83
CA VAL A 108 -11.26 -4.48 6.84
C VAL A 108 -9.97 -4.90 6.15
N LEU A 109 -8.86 -4.26 6.55
CA LEU A 109 -7.53 -4.58 6.05
C LEU A 109 -6.70 -5.21 7.16
N ALA A 110 -6.08 -6.35 6.89
CA ALA A 110 -5.12 -6.98 7.79
C ALA A 110 -3.70 -6.54 7.41
N LEU A 111 -3.04 -5.79 8.30
CA LEU A 111 -1.64 -5.40 8.16
C LEU A 111 -0.75 -6.54 8.64
N THR A 112 0.09 -7.08 7.75
CA THR A 112 0.87 -8.29 7.99
C THR A 112 2.38 -8.03 8.07
N GLU A 113 2.87 -6.93 7.50
CA GLU A 113 4.26 -6.48 7.62
C GLU A 113 4.32 -4.97 7.90
N LEU A 114 4.94 -4.61 9.03
CA LEU A 114 5.00 -3.25 9.55
C LEU A 114 6.44 -2.86 9.93
N GLN A 115 6.68 -1.55 10.03
CA GLN A 115 7.97 -1.01 10.48
C GLN A 115 7.76 0.29 11.26
N ARG A 116 8.39 0.40 12.43
CA ARG A 116 8.51 1.66 13.17
C ARG A 116 9.57 2.56 12.53
N ALA A 117 9.43 3.87 12.71
CA ALA A 117 10.49 4.82 12.34
C ALA A 117 11.85 4.37 12.91
N GLY A 118 12.87 4.28 12.04
CA GLY A 118 14.21 3.81 12.40
C GLY A 118 14.35 2.30 12.70
N GLY A 119 13.26 1.53 12.70
CA GLY A 119 13.25 0.09 12.97
C GLY A 119 13.48 -0.79 11.73
N LYS A 120 13.41 -2.12 11.92
CA LYS A 120 13.39 -3.09 10.81
C LYS A 120 11.97 -3.31 10.31
N ARG A 121 11.84 -3.81 9.06
CA ARG A 121 10.58 -4.39 8.56
C ARG A 121 10.37 -5.75 9.24
N LEU A 122 9.19 -5.96 9.80
CA LEU A 122 8.86 -7.13 10.60
C LEU A 122 7.46 -7.61 10.25
N GLY A 123 7.28 -8.93 10.26
CA GLY A 123 5.94 -9.52 10.26
C GLY A 123 5.17 -9.14 11.52
N ALA A 124 3.84 -9.13 11.45
CA ALA A 124 2.96 -8.65 12.52
C ALA A 124 3.29 -9.27 13.89
N ALA A 125 3.47 -10.59 13.97
CA ALA A 125 3.81 -11.26 15.22
C ALA A 125 5.09 -10.71 15.90
N ASP A 126 6.16 -10.47 15.13
CA ASP A 126 7.42 -9.94 15.66
C ASP A 126 7.33 -8.45 15.98
N PHE A 127 6.62 -7.71 15.14
CA PHE A 127 6.34 -6.30 15.37
C PHE A 127 5.62 -6.08 16.71
N LEU A 128 4.58 -6.88 16.96
CA LEU A 128 3.72 -6.77 18.15
C LEU A 128 4.44 -7.12 19.47
N ARG A 129 5.51 -7.91 19.41
CA ARG A 129 6.37 -8.19 20.59
C ARG A 129 7.15 -6.96 21.04
N GLY A 130 7.53 -6.09 20.10
CA GLY A 130 8.31 -4.88 20.37
C GLY A 130 7.50 -3.58 20.39
N PHE A 131 6.25 -3.63 19.94
CA PHE A 131 5.35 -2.48 19.89
C PHE A 131 3.90 -2.92 20.02
N ALA A 132 3.31 -2.66 21.17
CA ALA A 132 1.94 -3.06 21.46
C ALA A 132 0.96 -2.19 20.68
N LEU A 133 0.15 -2.84 19.86
CA LEU A 133 -1.07 -2.30 19.28
C LEU A 133 -2.25 -2.95 19.97
N ALA A 134 -3.32 -2.19 20.22
CA ALA A 134 -4.51 -2.66 20.89
C ALA A 134 -5.77 -2.33 20.09
N PRO A 135 -6.80 -3.20 20.14
CA PRO A 135 -8.12 -2.86 19.63
C PRO A 135 -8.65 -1.54 20.22
N GLY A 136 -9.32 -0.75 19.39
CA GLY A 136 -9.86 0.56 19.75
C GLY A 136 -8.89 1.73 19.55
N MET A 137 -7.59 1.48 19.35
CA MET A 137 -6.68 2.52 18.85
C MET A 137 -7.07 2.91 17.42
N VAL A 138 -6.85 4.16 17.03
CA VAL A 138 -7.28 4.70 15.74
C VAL A 138 -6.11 5.37 15.05
N PHE A 139 -5.78 4.93 13.83
CA PHE A 139 -4.84 5.64 12.97
C PHE A 139 -5.44 6.98 12.52
N GLU A 140 -4.60 7.99 12.42
CA GLU A 140 -5.03 9.29 11.89
C GLU A 140 -5.37 9.17 10.40
N LYS A 141 -6.24 10.08 9.95
CA LYS A 141 -6.72 10.14 8.56
C LYS A 141 -5.65 10.59 7.59
#